data_AF-A0AAN6WMH4-F1
#
_entry.id   AF-A0AAN6WMH4-F1
#
_cell.length_a   1.000
_cell.length_b   1.000
_cell.length_c   1.000
_cell.angle_alpha   90.00
_cell.angle_beta   90.00
_cell.angle_gamma   90.00
#
_symmetry.space_group_name_H-M   'P 1'
#
loop_
_entity.id
_entity.type
_entity.pdbx_description
1 polymer ?
#
loop_
_entity_poly.entity_id
_entity_poly.type
_entity_poly.pdbx_seq_one_letter_code
_entity_poly.pdbx_strand_id
1 'polypeptide(L)'
;MDWLVSDTYEYRSEDFEPGTTGYKFLTLAAHCMRGNVLINTSKGHIGLGSPSAQPGDKVCVLLSCDPPVVLRAVDKNGYLLIGSCYVHDLDDGNDLLGSLPDNLRTVNIFHKDAGGHSRAFLDKGSGKVSFADPRLGRMAVGFAEFCRAVERDPFEGINLSPEVLIEHGVNVEYFDIC
;
A
#
# COMPACT_ATOMS: atom_id res chain seq x y z
N MET A 1 25.49 5.67 -0.45
CA MET A 1 24.04 5.56 -0.58
C MET A 1 23.68 4.22 0.04
N ASP A 2 23.11 4.27 1.24
CA ASP A 2 22.83 3.10 2.09
C ASP A 2 21.46 2.49 1.78
N TRP A 3 20.91 2.86 0.62
CA TRP A 3 19.64 2.38 0.12
C TRP A 3 19.71 2.07 -1.38
N LEU A 4 18.84 1.17 -1.84
CA LEU A 4 18.76 0.70 -3.23
C LEU A 4 17.31 0.75 -3.70
N VAL A 5 17.08 1.26 -4.90
CA VAL A 5 15.76 1.14 -5.55
C VAL A 5 15.54 -0.32 -5.92
N SER A 6 14.55 -0.97 -5.30
CA SER A 6 14.41 -2.43 -5.33
C SER A 6 14.17 -2.99 -6.73
N ASP A 7 13.56 -2.20 -7.63
CA ASP A 7 13.25 -2.61 -9.00
C ASP A 7 14.43 -2.41 -9.98
N THR A 8 15.56 -1.89 -9.50
CA THR A 8 16.81 -1.82 -10.30
C THR A 8 17.55 -3.16 -10.32
N TYR A 9 17.14 -4.12 -9.50
CA TYR A 9 17.65 -5.47 -9.57
C TYR A 9 16.98 -6.22 -10.73
N GLU A 10 17.74 -6.55 -11.76
CA GLU A 10 17.29 -7.45 -12.82
C GLU A 10 17.33 -8.90 -12.31
N TYR A 11 16.15 -9.45 -12.06
CA TYR A 11 15.97 -10.84 -11.69
C TYR A 11 16.46 -11.77 -12.80
N ARG A 12 17.31 -12.74 -12.44
CA ARG A 12 17.77 -13.79 -13.35
C ARG A 12 17.22 -15.14 -12.94
N SER A 13 17.14 -16.08 -13.88
CA SER A 13 16.72 -17.47 -13.59
C SER A 13 17.52 -18.08 -12.45
N GLU A 14 18.83 -17.82 -12.43
CA GLU A 14 19.77 -18.37 -11.44
C GLU A 14 19.45 -17.94 -10.00
N ASP A 15 18.79 -16.79 -9.81
CA ASP A 15 18.40 -16.28 -8.49
C ASP A 15 17.30 -17.13 -7.83
N PHE A 16 16.62 -17.96 -8.61
CA PHE A 16 15.47 -18.76 -8.20
C PHE A 16 15.68 -20.27 -8.39
N GLU A 17 16.90 -20.70 -8.69
CA GLU A 17 17.23 -22.13 -8.78
C GLU A 17 17.14 -22.82 -7.40
N PRO A 18 16.86 -24.14 -7.35
CA PRO A 18 16.74 -24.88 -6.09
C PRO A 18 17.92 -24.66 -5.14
N GLY A 19 17.61 -24.30 -3.89
CA GLY A 19 18.60 -24.04 -2.83
C GLY A 19 18.95 -22.56 -2.61
N THR A 20 18.59 -21.69 -3.55
CA THR A 20 18.77 -20.24 -3.42
C THR A 20 17.76 -19.61 -2.43
N THR A 21 18.05 -18.38 -2.00
CA THR A 21 17.10 -17.57 -1.22
C THR A 21 15.84 -17.26 -2.03
N GLY A 22 15.98 -16.95 -3.33
CA GLY A 22 14.84 -16.69 -4.21
C GLY A 22 13.91 -17.90 -4.34
N TYR A 23 14.46 -19.11 -4.49
CA TYR A 23 13.67 -20.34 -4.51
C TYR A 23 12.87 -20.55 -3.21
N LYS A 24 13.52 -20.34 -2.06
CA LYS A 24 12.85 -20.42 -0.75
C LYS A 24 11.74 -19.39 -0.63
N PHE A 25 12.00 -18.15 -1.05
CA PHE A 25 11.01 -17.08 -1.08
C PHE A 25 9.81 -17.45 -1.95
N LEU A 26 10.01 -17.88 -3.20
CA LEU A 26 8.91 -18.28 -4.08
C LEU A 26 8.12 -19.46 -3.53
N THR A 27 8.79 -20.43 -2.92
CA THR A 27 8.13 -21.59 -2.29
C THR A 27 7.22 -21.16 -1.14
N LEU A 28 7.71 -20.26 -0.27
CA LEU A 28 6.94 -19.72 0.85
C LEU A 28 5.79 -18.82 0.34
N ALA A 29 6.06 -17.92 -0.60
CA ALA A 29 5.06 -17.06 -1.20
C ALA A 29 3.94 -17.87 -1.86
N ALA A 30 4.28 -18.90 -2.65
CA ALA A 30 3.30 -19.81 -3.23
C ALA A 30 2.47 -20.52 -2.15
N HIS A 31 3.05 -20.85 -1.00
CA HIS A 31 2.29 -21.42 0.11
C HIS A 31 1.31 -20.43 0.73
N CYS A 32 1.74 -19.18 0.96
CA CYS A 32 0.90 -18.13 1.53
C CYS A 32 -0.22 -17.68 0.58
N MET A 33 -0.01 -17.81 -0.73
CA MET A 33 -1.03 -17.47 -1.74
C MET A 33 -1.99 -18.62 -2.04
N ARG A 34 -1.70 -19.85 -1.59
CA ARG A 34 -2.59 -21.01 -1.83
C ARG A 34 -3.94 -20.77 -1.18
N GLY A 35 -5.00 -20.91 -1.99
CA GLY A 35 -6.38 -20.75 -1.53
C GLY A 35 -6.92 -19.32 -1.59
N ASN A 36 -6.09 -18.33 -1.97
CA ASN A 36 -6.60 -17.00 -2.24
C ASN A 36 -7.54 -17.02 -3.45
N VAL A 37 -8.58 -16.19 -3.39
CA VAL A 37 -9.53 -15.99 -4.49
C VAL A 37 -9.23 -14.69 -5.22
N LEU A 38 -9.56 -14.66 -6.51
CA LEU A 38 -9.53 -13.44 -7.30
C LEU A 38 -10.66 -12.52 -6.84
N ILE A 39 -10.32 -11.28 -6.49
CA ILE A 39 -11.27 -10.22 -6.20
C ILE A 39 -11.38 -9.32 -7.42
N ASN A 40 -12.61 -9.02 -7.82
CA ASN A 40 -12.91 -7.94 -8.76
C ASN A 40 -13.89 -6.98 -8.08
N THR A 41 -13.53 -5.71 -8.00
CA THR A 41 -14.33 -4.69 -7.31
C THR A 41 -15.29 -4.03 -8.30
N SER A 42 -16.38 -3.44 -7.80
CA SER A 42 -17.31 -2.67 -8.63
C SER A 42 -16.68 -1.43 -9.30
N LYS A 43 -15.55 -0.95 -8.77
CA LYS A 43 -14.73 0.11 -9.36
C LYS A 43 -13.76 -0.38 -10.44
N GLY A 44 -13.69 -1.69 -10.70
CA GLY A 44 -12.83 -2.30 -11.72
C GLY A 44 -11.43 -2.69 -11.24
N HIS A 45 -11.11 -2.53 -9.95
CA HIS A 45 -9.84 -3.03 -9.40
C HIS A 45 -9.83 -4.56 -9.31
N ILE A 46 -8.66 -5.14 -9.53
CA ILE A 46 -8.40 -6.58 -9.45
C ILE A 46 -7.48 -6.85 -8.25
N GLY A 47 -7.72 -7.93 -7.54
CA GLY A 47 -6.96 -8.28 -6.34
C GLY A 47 -6.98 -9.76 -5.99
N LEU A 48 -6.32 -10.08 -4.87
CA LEU A 48 -6.30 -11.39 -4.23
C LEU A 48 -6.78 -11.24 -2.79
N GLY A 49 -7.64 -12.12 -2.32
CA GLY A 49 -8.06 -12.12 -0.92
C GLY A 49 -8.39 -13.48 -0.36
N SER A 50 -8.83 -13.47 0.89
CA SER A 50 -9.20 -14.66 1.66
C SER A 50 -10.20 -15.58 0.92
N PRO A 51 -10.06 -16.91 1.01
CA PRO A 51 -11.02 -17.87 0.42
C PRO A 51 -12.47 -17.66 0.88
N SER A 52 -12.67 -17.01 2.03
CA SER A 52 -14.00 -16.71 2.57
C SER A 52 -14.65 -15.46 1.98
N ALA A 53 -13.93 -14.72 1.12
CA ALA A 53 -14.46 -13.53 0.44
C ALA A 53 -15.53 -13.93 -0.58
N GLN A 54 -16.59 -13.12 -0.67
CA GLN A 54 -17.73 -13.38 -1.55
C GLN A 54 -18.29 -12.08 -2.16
N PRO A 55 -19.09 -12.18 -3.24
CA PRO A 55 -19.76 -11.01 -3.81
C PRO A 55 -20.60 -10.26 -2.76
N GLY A 56 -20.45 -8.94 -2.72
CA GLY A 56 -21.11 -8.05 -1.75
C GLY A 56 -20.21 -7.65 -0.56
N ASP A 57 -19.09 -8.35 -0.35
CA ASP A 57 -18.07 -7.90 0.60
C ASP A 57 -17.42 -6.59 0.12
N LYS A 58 -16.91 -5.80 1.07
CA LYS A 58 -16.27 -4.51 0.82
C LYS A 58 -14.76 -4.63 1.01
N VAL A 59 -14.00 -4.15 0.02
CA VAL A 59 -12.57 -3.86 0.21
C VAL A 59 -12.45 -2.51 0.89
N CYS A 60 -11.79 -2.48 2.04
CA CYS A 60 -11.60 -1.27 2.83
C CYS A 60 -10.11 -1.06 3.12
N VAL A 61 -9.67 0.19 3.01
CA VAL A 61 -8.38 0.62 3.58
C VAL A 61 -8.69 1.12 4.99
N LEU A 62 -8.13 0.46 5.99
CA LEU A 62 -8.23 0.91 7.38
C LEU A 62 -7.00 1.76 7.70
N LEU A 63 -7.22 2.95 8.25
CA LEU A 63 -6.11 3.80 8.69
C LEU A 63 -5.27 3.05 9.72
N SER A 64 -3.95 3.14 9.57
CA SER A 64 -2.96 2.42 10.39
C SER A 64 -2.97 0.89 10.23
N CYS A 65 -3.63 0.35 9.20
CA CYS A 65 -3.50 -1.05 8.79
C CYS A 65 -2.74 -1.12 7.46
N ASP A 66 -1.62 -1.85 7.43
CA ASP A 66 -0.74 -1.89 6.26
C ASP A 66 -1.43 -2.46 5.00
N PRO A 67 -2.09 -3.64 5.05
CA PRO A 67 -2.82 -4.14 3.89
C PRO A 67 -4.29 -3.69 3.90
N PRO A 68 -4.91 -3.50 2.73
CA PRO A 68 -6.37 -3.48 2.60
C PRO A 68 -7.00 -4.75 3.20
N VAL A 69 -8.23 -4.63 3.68
CA VAL A 69 -8.99 -5.74 4.25
C VAL A 69 -10.34 -5.92 3.57
N VAL A 70 -10.87 -7.14 3.66
CA VAL A 70 -12.21 -7.48 3.23
C VAL A 70 -13.13 -7.47 4.45
N LEU A 71 -14.17 -6.64 4.41
CA LEU A 71 -15.20 -6.52 5.43
C LEU A 71 -16.57 -6.98 4.90
N ARG A 72 -17.33 -7.67 5.75
CA ARG A 72 -18.71 -8.07 5.47
C ARG A 72 -19.65 -7.41 6.46
N ALA A 73 -20.65 -6.68 5.95
CA ALA A 73 -21.68 -6.08 6.80
C ALA A 73 -22.50 -7.18 7.50
N VAL A 74 -22.67 -7.05 8.81
CA VAL A 74 -23.52 -7.91 9.65
C VAL A 74 -24.82 -7.18 9.98
N ASP A 75 -24.72 -5.90 10.31
CA ASP A 75 -25.84 -4.99 10.51
C ASP A 75 -25.48 -3.57 10.02
N LYS A 76 -26.18 -2.53 10.51
CA LYS A 76 -25.98 -1.14 10.07
C LYS A 76 -24.56 -0.63 10.37
N ASN A 77 -23.96 -1.04 11.49
CA ASN A 77 -22.66 -0.53 11.96
C ASN A 77 -21.66 -1.66 12.30
N GLY A 78 -22.08 -2.92 12.29
CA GLY A 78 -21.24 -4.08 12.57
C GLY A 78 -20.68 -4.71 11.30
N TYR A 79 -19.37 -4.96 11.30
CA TYR A 79 -18.68 -5.65 10.21
C TYR A 79 -17.85 -6.81 10.73
N LEU A 80 -17.89 -7.92 9.98
CA LEU A 80 -16.98 -9.04 10.18
C LEU A 80 -15.71 -8.81 9.35
N LEU A 81 -14.55 -8.95 9.98
CA LEU A 81 -13.26 -8.99 9.29
C LEU A 81 -13.07 -10.35 8.62
N ILE A 82 -13.17 -10.39 7.29
CA ILE A 82 -13.01 -11.62 6.50
C ILE A 82 -11.52 -11.98 6.30
N GLY A 83 -10.67 -10.96 6.22
CA GLY A 83 -9.22 -11.12 6.13
C GLY A 83 -8.54 -9.99 5.37
N SER A 84 -7.21 -10.02 5.32
CA SER A 84 -6.43 -9.11 4.46
C SER A 84 -6.61 -9.46 2.98
N CYS A 85 -6.35 -8.48 2.14
CA CYS A 85 -6.32 -8.64 0.69
C CYS A 85 -5.24 -7.76 0.07
N TYR A 86 -4.85 -8.13 -1.14
CA TYR A 86 -4.07 -7.28 -2.04
C TYR A 86 -5.01 -6.80 -3.13
N VAL A 87 -5.03 -5.50 -3.42
CA VAL A 87 -5.76 -4.95 -4.55
C VAL A 87 -4.81 -4.07 -5.34
N HIS A 88 -4.68 -4.38 -6.63
CA HIS A 88 -3.81 -3.64 -7.52
C HIS A 88 -4.22 -2.17 -7.59
N ASP A 89 -3.23 -1.27 -7.59
CA ASP A 89 -3.35 0.20 -7.57
C ASP A 89 -3.99 0.83 -6.33
N LEU A 90 -4.52 0.04 -5.39
CA LEU A 90 -5.06 0.57 -4.13
C LEU A 90 -3.95 1.01 -3.18
N ASP A 91 -2.86 0.24 -3.15
CA ASP A 91 -1.71 0.50 -2.29
C ASP A 91 -1.05 1.84 -2.62
N ASP A 92 -1.12 2.33 -3.87
CA ASP A 92 -0.55 3.60 -4.31
C ASP A 92 -1.40 4.81 -3.88
N GLY A 93 -2.50 4.60 -3.17
CA GLY A 93 -3.35 5.67 -2.65
C GLY A 93 -4.04 6.50 -3.75
N ASN A 94 -4.07 6.02 -5.00
CA ASN A 94 -4.66 6.73 -6.14
C ASN A 94 -6.16 7.01 -5.93
N ASP A 95 -6.85 6.08 -5.28
CA ASP A 95 -8.27 6.21 -4.93
C ASP A 95 -8.54 7.32 -3.89
N LEU A 96 -7.54 7.71 -3.12
CA LEU A 96 -7.64 8.74 -2.07
C LEU A 96 -7.05 10.08 -2.51
N LEU A 97 -5.85 10.04 -3.11
CA LEU A 97 -5.03 11.22 -3.42
C LEU A 97 -5.09 11.61 -4.91
N GLY A 98 -5.75 10.80 -5.74
CA GLY A 98 -5.73 10.93 -7.19
C GLY A 98 -4.46 10.36 -7.82
N SER A 99 -4.43 10.34 -9.15
CA SER A 99 -3.29 9.85 -9.92
C SER A 99 -2.01 10.64 -9.65
N LEU A 100 -0.89 9.93 -9.61
CA LEU A 100 0.43 10.53 -9.56
C LEU A 100 0.71 11.33 -10.86
N PRO A 101 1.46 12.45 -10.81
CA PRO A 101 1.92 13.13 -12.03
C PRO A 101 2.68 12.20 -12.97
N ASP A 102 2.46 12.34 -14.29
CA ASP A 102 3.01 11.44 -15.31
C ASP A 102 4.53 11.32 -15.31
N ASN A 103 5.25 12.36 -14.88
CA ASN A 103 6.70 12.36 -14.77
C ASN A 103 7.22 11.56 -13.58
N LEU A 104 6.35 11.12 -12.67
CA LEU A 104 6.72 10.38 -11.47
C LEU A 104 6.24 8.92 -11.53
N ARG A 105 6.89 8.05 -10.77
CA ARG A 105 6.42 6.69 -10.48
C ARG A 105 6.76 6.31 -9.05
N THR A 106 5.97 5.40 -8.47
CA THR A 106 6.27 4.77 -7.20
C THR A 106 7.42 3.79 -7.36
N VAL A 107 8.30 3.77 -6.36
CA VAL A 107 9.40 2.81 -6.23
C VAL A 107 9.48 2.32 -4.79
N ASN A 108 9.95 1.09 -4.60
CA ASN A 108 10.33 0.60 -3.28
C ASN A 108 11.84 0.81 -3.09
N ILE A 109 12.22 1.30 -1.92
CA ILE A 109 13.60 1.56 -1.53
C ILE A 109 13.96 0.59 -0.41
N PHE A 110 14.98 -0.23 -0.62
CA PHE A 110 15.53 -1.10 0.42
C PHE A 110 16.60 -0.34 1.22
N HIS A 111 16.42 -0.23 2.53
CA HIS A 111 17.34 0.43 3.46
C HIS A 111 18.19 -0.62 4.16
N LYS A 112 19.49 -0.69 3.83
CA LYS A 112 20.38 -1.76 4.29
C LYS A 112 20.54 -1.79 5.81
N ASP A 113 20.66 -0.63 6.44
CA ASP A 113 20.92 -0.51 7.88
C ASP A 113 19.68 -0.79 8.72
N ALA A 114 18.49 -0.41 8.21
CA ALA A 114 17.22 -0.66 8.88
C ALA A 114 16.66 -2.07 8.59
N GLY A 115 17.16 -2.76 7.56
CA GLY A 115 16.64 -4.06 7.12
C GLY A 115 15.21 -4.00 6.59
N GLY A 116 14.76 -2.84 6.14
CA GLY A 116 13.36 -2.55 5.78
C GLY A 116 13.21 -1.95 4.38
N HIS A 117 11.96 -1.90 3.90
CA HIS A 117 11.60 -1.21 2.66
C HIS A 117 10.77 0.02 3.00
N SER A 118 10.99 1.12 2.27
CA SER A 118 10.08 2.27 2.27
C SER A 118 9.61 2.53 0.85
N ARG A 119 8.43 3.15 0.71
CA ARG A 119 8.02 3.71 -0.58
C ARG A 119 8.78 5.02 -0.83
N ALA A 120 9.05 5.30 -2.10
CA ALA A 120 9.49 6.61 -2.57
C ALA A 120 8.92 6.91 -3.97
N PHE A 121 9.17 8.13 -4.43
CA PHE A 121 8.71 8.66 -5.70
C PHE A 121 9.91 9.04 -6.55
N LEU A 122 10.03 8.40 -7.72
CA LEU A 122 11.12 8.63 -8.67
C LEU A 122 10.64 9.55 -9.79
N ASP A 123 11.37 10.63 -10.03
CA ASP A 123 11.25 11.41 -11.25
C ASP A 123 11.89 10.69 -12.44
N LYS A 124 11.08 10.37 -13.44
CA LYS A 124 11.49 9.62 -14.64
C LYS A 124 12.49 10.37 -15.51
N GLY A 125 12.47 11.71 -15.48
CA GLY A 125 13.34 12.55 -16.29
C GLY A 125 14.71 12.79 -15.65
N SER A 126 14.73 13.09 -14.35
CA SER A 126 15.96 13.43 -13.62
C SER A 126 16.56 12.27 -12.84
N GLY A 127 15.82 11.17 -12.63
CA GLY A 127 16.22 10.07 -11.76
C GLY A 127 16.25 10.42 -10.27
N LYS A 128 15.66 11.56 -9.87
CA LYS A 128 15.66 12.00 -8.46
C LYS A 128 14.60 11.22 -7.68
N VAL A 129 14.98 10.75 -6.49
CA VAL A 129 14.08 10.10 -5.54
C VAL A 129 13.66 11.11 -4.46
N SER A 130 12.37 11.09 -4.10
CA SER A 130 11.76 11.82 -2.99
C SER A 130 10.95 10.85 -2.14
N PHE A 131 10.93 11.03 -0.82
CA PHE A 131 10.11 10.17 0.05
C PHE A 131 8.74 10.76 0.34
N ALA A 132 8.57 12.08 0.24
CA ALA A 132 7.28 12.72 0.42
C ALA A 132 6.38 12.50 -0.80
N ASP A 133 5.13 12.11 -0.53
CA ASP A 133 4.12 12.02 -1.57
C ASP A 133 3.78 13.43 -2.10
N PRO A 134 4.03 13.69 -3.40
CA PRO A 134 3.84 15.02 -3.98
C PRO A 134 2.36 15.46 -4.00
N ARG A 135 1.41 14.53 -3.84
CA ARG A 135 -0.02 14.83 -3.81
C ARG A 135 -0.44 15.42 -2.46
N LEU A 136 0.27 15.07 -1.38
CA LEU A 136 -0.01 15.59 -0.02
C LEU A 136 0.39 17.05 0.14
N GLY A 137 1.37 17.53 -0.63
CA GLY A 137 1.85 18.92 -0.56
C GLY A 137 0.80 19.99 -0.90
N ARG A 138 -0.34 19.59 -1.49
CA ARG A 138 -1.47 20.47 -1.80
C ARG A 138 -2.55 20.51 -0.70
N MET A 139 -2.44 19.64 0.30
CA MET A 139 -3.41 19.50 1.39
C MET A 139 -3.04 20.42 2.56
N ALA A 140 -3.99 20.71 3.45
CA ALA A 140 -3.94 21.75 4.49
C ALA A 140 -2.73 21.75 5.45
N VAL A 141 -2.69 22.72 6.36
CA VAL A 141 -1.66 22.89 7.39
C VAL A 141 -1.49 21.61 8.21
N GLY A 142 -0.34 20.94 8.06
CA GLY A 142 0.00 19.67 8.71
C GLY A 142 0.80 18.75 7.80
N PHE A 143 0.38 18.63 6.53
CA PHE A 143 1.09 17.79 5.55
C PHE A 143 2.47 18.34 5.19
N ALA A 144 2.67 19.66 5.20
CA ALA A 144 3.98 20.25 4.91
C ALA A 144 5.06 19.90 5.95
N GLU A 145 4.68 19.72 7.21
CA GLU A 145 5.63 19.27 8.25
C GLU A 145 5.95 17.78 8.07
N PHE A 146 4.91 16.96 7.87
CA PHE A 146 5.08 15.54 7.55
C PHE A 146 5.95 15.33 6.31
N CYS A 147 5.70 16.04 5.22
CA CYS A 147 6.51 15.97 4.00
C CYS A 147 7.99 16.31 4.28
N ARG A 148 8.29 17.23 5.21
CA ARG A 148 9.69 17.50 5.59
C ARG A 148 10.28 16.42 6.48
N ALA A 149 9.47 15.82 7.35
CA ALA A 149 9.90 14.75 8.26
C ALA A 149 10.19 13.46 7.50
N VAL A 150 9.30 13.04 6.59
CA VAL A 150 9.47 11.80 5.81
C VAL A 150 10.66 11.85 4.83
N GLU A 151 11.04 13.04 4.37
CA GLU A 151 12.28 13.22 3.58
C GLU A 151 13.55 13.02 4.40
N ARG A 152 13.47 13.12 5.74
CA ARG A 152 14.59 12.85 6.66
C ARG A 152 14.56 11.43 7.18
N ASP A 153 13.37 10.93 7.51
CA ASP A 153 13.12 9.57 7.97
C ASP A 153 11.99 8.94 7.14
N PRO A 154 12.31 8.05 6.18
CA PRO A 154 11.32 7.38 5.34
C PRO A 154 10.32 6.48 6.09
N PHE A 155 10.53 6.25 7.39
CA PHE A 155 9.65 5.49 8.27
C PHE A 155 8.77 6.39 9.14
N GLU A 156 8.83 7.71 8.97
CA GLU A 156 7.97 8.65 9.68
C GLU A 156 6.48 8.34 9.39
N GLY A 157 5.70 8.16 10.46
CA GLY A 157 4.26 7.95 10.36
C GLY A 157 3.51 9.26 10.21
N ILE A 158 2.41 9.24 9.46
CA ILE A 158 1.47 10.36 9.43
C ILE A 158 0.37 10.15 10.47
N ASN A 159 0.16 11.14 11.33
CA ASN A 159 -1.00 11.15 12.22
C ASN A 159 -2.14 11.92 11.53
N LEU A 160 -3.15 11.17 11.07
CA LEU A 160 -4.35 11.70 10.43
C LEU A 160 -5.53 11.58 11.39
N SER A 161 -6.05 12.73 11.83
CA SER A 161 -7.31 12.73 12.55
C SER A 161 -8.48 12.55 11.57
N PRO A 162 -9.59 11.92 11.99
CA PRO A 162 -10.81 11.83 11.20
C PRO A 162 -11.28 13.17 10.62
N GLU A 163 -11.12 14.26 11.38
CA GLU A 163 -11.53 15.61 10.99
C GLU A 163 -10.76 16.10 9.75
N VAL A 164 -9.44 15.84 9.69
CA VAL A 164 -8.62 16.19 8.51
C VAL A 164 -9.11 15.47 7.26
N LEU A 165 -9.53 14.21 7.38
CA LEU A 165 -10.05 13.44 6.25
C LEU A 165 -11.41 13.99 5.78
N ILE A 166 -12.30 14.32 6.72
CA ILE A 166 -13.62 14.92 6.43
C ILE A 166 -13.45 16.27 5.70
N GLU A 167 -12.54 17.13 6.16
CA GLU A 167 -12.25 18.42 5.50
C GLU A 167 -11.82 18.26 4.04
N HIS A 168 -11.21 17.13 3.69
CA HIS A 168 -10.76 16.83 2.33
C HIS A 168 -11.76 15.95 1.55
N GLY A 169 -13.01 15.87 2.01
CA GLY A 169 -14.10 15.20 1.29
C GLY A 169 -14.08 13.68 1.38
N VAL A 170 -13.26 13.11 2.27
CA VAL A 170 -13.28 11.68 2.56
C VAL A 170 -14.49 11.38 3.41
N ASN A 171 -15.33 10.44 2.97
CA ASN A 171 -16.44 9.93 3.78
C ASN A 171 -15.87 9.05 4.89
N VAL A 172 -15.84 9.57 6.12
CA VAL A 172 -15.37 8.84 7.30
C VAL A 172 -16.56 8.21 8.02
N GLU A 173 -16.52 6.89 8.20
CA GLU A 173 -17.52 6.12 8.93
C GLU A 173 -16.88 5.38 10.10
N TYR A 174 -17.56 5.39 11.26
CA TYR A 174 -17.18 4.60 12.42
C TYR A 174 -18.00 3.31 12.44
N PHE A 175 -17.32 2.19 12.69
CA PHE A 175 -17.95 0.88 12.69
C PHE A 175 -17.31 -0.04 13.74
N ASP A 176 -18.07 -1.03 14.17
CA ASP A 176 -17.62 -2.05 15.11
C ASP A 176 -17.11 -3.27 14.33
N ILE A 177 -15.95 -3.80 14.75
CA ILE A 177 -15.46 -5.09 14.28
C ILE A 177 -16.03 -6.16 15.22
N CYS A 178 -16.89 -7.01 14.67
CA CYS A 178 -17.55 -8.10 15.41
C CYS A 178 -16.72 -9.39 15.43
#